data_AF-K1S070-F1
#
_entry.id   AF-K1S070-F1
#
_cell.length_a   1.000
_cell.length_b   1.000
_cell.length_c   1.000
_cell.angle_alpha   90.00
_cell.angle_beta   90.00
_cell.angle_gamma   90.00
#
_symmetry.space_group_name_H-M   'P 1'
#
loop_
_entity.id
_entity.type
_entity.pdbx_description
1 polymer ?
#
loop_
_entity_poly.entity_id
_entity_poly.type
_entity_poly.pdbx_seq_one_letter_code
_entity_poly.pdbx_strand_id
1 'polypeptide(L)' 'VMGDDWKGKFDFLKEYCEVVYLPRTPEISTTQIKHDLSDK' A
#
# COMPACT_ATOMS: atom_id res chain seq x y z
N VAL A 1 4.54 4.13 -10.21
CA VAL A 1 3.81 3.47 -9.09
C VAL A 1 3.42 4.54 -8.08
N MET A 2 2.12 4.66 -7.82
CA MET A 2 1.54 5.66 -6.91
C MET A 2 0.91 4.97 -5.70
N GLY A 3 0.83 5.68 -4.56
CA GLY A 3 0.11 5.18 -3.40
C GLY A 3 -1.40 5.10 -3.66
N ASP A 4 -2.07 4.16 -3.01
CA ASP A 4 -3.53 3.95 -3.10
C ASP A 4 -4.34 5.22 -2.75
N ASP A 5 -3.75 6.12 -1.95
CA ASP A 5 -4.34 7.42 -1.59
C ASP A 5 -4.64 8.34 -2.79
N TRP A 6 -4.09 8.05 -3.98
CA TRP A 6 -4.27 8.85 -5.21
C TRP A 6 -5.10 8.14 -6.28
N LYS A 7 -5.81 7.07 -5.90
CA LYS A 7 -6.70 6.30 -6.78
C LYS A 7 -7.74 7.20 -7.45
N GLY A 8 -7.81 7.17 -8.78
CA GLY A 8 -8.75 7.98 -9.58
C GLY A 8 -8.30 9.42 -9.87
N LYS A 9 -7.27 9.93 -9.20
CA LYS A 9 -6.78 11.31 -9.41
C LYS A 9 -5.84 11.44 -10.61
N PHE A 10 -5.14 10.36 -10.95
CA PHE A 10 -4.16 10.30 -12.04
C PHE A 10 -4.60 9.39 -13.18
N ASP A 11 -5.89 9.04 -13.24
CA ASP A 11 -6.44 8.18 -14.29
C ASP A 11 -6.29 8.79 -15.69
N PHE A 12 -6.18 10.11 -15.80
CA PHE A 12 -5.90 10.80 -17.07
C PHE A 12 -4.48 10.53 -17.62
N LEU A 13 -3.55 10.07 -16.78
CA LEU A 13 -2.20 9.70 -17.21
C LEU A 13 -2.10 8.24 -17.65
N LYS A 14 -3.15 7.41 -17.44
CA LYS A 14 -3.16 6.02 -17.91
C LYS A 14 -3.00 5.88 -19.42
N GLU A 15 -3.42 6.90 -20.18
CA GLU A 15 -3.29 6.90 -21.64
C GLU A 15 -1.83 7.06 -22.10
N TYR A 16 -0.99 7.67 -21.26
CA TYR A 16 0.42 7.96 -21.56
C TYR A 16 1.39 7.02 -20.86
N CYS A 17 1.01 6.47 -19.70
CA CYS A 17 1.86 5.57 -18.93
C CYS A 17 1.06 4.67 -17.98
N GLU A 18 1.63 3.52 -17.62
CA GLU A 18 0.96 2.55 -16.76
C GLU A 18 0.85 3.07 -15.31
N VAL A 19 -0.35 3.51 -14.93
CA VAL A 19 -0.64 3.96 -13.56
C VAL A 19 -1.02 2.75 -12.70
N VAL A 20 -0.01 2.21 -12.02
CA VAL A 20 -0.18 1.14 -11.02
C VAL A 20 -0.29 1.76 -9.62
N TYR A 21 -1.39 1.48 -8.94
CA TYR A 21 -1.62 1.80 -7.53
C TYR A 21 -1.20 0.61 -6.68
N LEU A 22 -0.17 0.80 -5.87
CA LEU A 22 0.28 -0.26 -4.97
C LEU A 22 -0.58 -0.22 -3.70
N PRO A 23 -1.26 -1.34 -3.35
CA PRO A 23 -1.91 -1.44 -2.06
C PRO A 23 -0.85 -1.30 -0.97
N ARG A 24 -1.18 -0.59 0.11
CA ARG A 24 -0.30 -0.59 1.29
C ARG A 24 -0.10 -2.03 1.73
N THR A 25 1.15 -2.41 1.96
CA THR A 25 1.53 -3.75 2.42
C THR A 25 0.70 -4.06 3.67
N PRO A 26 -0.18 -5.09 3.64
CA PRO A 26 -0.99 -5.41 4.80
C PRO A 26 -0.20 -6.08 5.92
N GLU A 27 1.08 -6.40 5.71
CA GLU A 27 1.75 -7.48 6.44
C GLU A 27 2.96 -7.06 7.27
N ILE A 28 2.88 -5.91 7.94
CA ILE A 28 3.57 -5.74 9.22
C ILE A 28 2.81 -4.71 10.03
N SER A 29 1.65 -5.13 10.52
CA SER A 29 1.07 -4.48 11.68
C SER A 29 2.07 -4.63 12.82
N THR A 30 2.70 -3.54 13.22
CA THR A 30 3.61 -3.50 14.38
C THR A 30 2.95 -4.04 15.65
N THR A 31 1.62 -4.11 15.68
CA THR A 31 0.81 -4.77 16.70
C THR A 31 1.02 -6.29 16.72
N GLN A 32 1.11 -6.94 15.55
CA GLN A 32 1.32 -8.39 15.43
C GLN A 32 2.72 -8.77 15.95
N ILE A 33 3.75 -8.02 15.55
CA ILE A 33 5.14 -8.25 15.98
C ILE A 33 5.29 -8.06 17.50
N LYS A 34 4.60 -7.07 18.09
CA LYS A 34 4.62 -6.86 19.54
C LYS A 34 3.95 -7.98 20.31
N HIS A 35 2.89 -8.58 19.75
CA HIS A 35 2.21 -9.73 20.36
C HIS A 35 3.12 -10.96 20.33
N ASP A 36 3.73 -11.27 19.18
CA ASP A 36 4.65 -12.41 19.01
C ASP A 36 5.91 -12.30 19.87
N LEU A 37 6.39 -11.07 20.14
CA LEU A 37 7.56 -10.85 21.00
C LEU A 37 7.25 -10.95 22.50
N SER A 38 5.96 -10.83 22.89
CA SER A 38 5.52 -10.85 24.29
C SER A 38 5.15 -12.26 24.78
N ASP A 39 4.90 -13.20 23.86
CA ASP A 39 4.57 -14.61 24.16
C ASP A 39 5.83 -15.49 24.37
N LYS A 40 6.98 -14.91 24.74
CA LYS A 40 8.24 -15.64 24.94
C LYS A 40 8.84 -15.50 26.34
#